data_AF-A0A1B6H4T6-F1
#
_entry.id   AF-A0A1B6H4T6-F1
#
_cell.length_a   1.000
_cell.length_b   1.000
_cell.length_c   1.000
_cell.angle_alpha   90.00
_cell.angle_beta   90.00
_cell.angle_gamma   90.00
#
_symmetry.space_group_name_H-M   'P 1'
#
loop_
_entity.id
_entity.type
_entity.pdbx_description
1 polymer ?
#
loop_
_entity_poly.entity_id
_entity_poly.type
_entity_poly.pdbx_seq_one_letter_code
_entity_poly.pdbx_strand_id
1 'polypeptide(L)'
;FKRDHEKVINVQTMIQLMRSNDFQHDPLSHCNCSPPYNAYFALASRGDLNLANGTYPFDALGHRSFGATDAKVTNYRLSQNLSLWAVSGPTTGTQLPPFQWSTSDFNRSLSHRGHPDL
;
A
#
# COMPACT_ATOMS: atom_id res chain seq x y z
N PHE A 1 -10.11 -1.98 -8.76
CA PHE A 1 -11.34 -2.78 -8.53
C PHE A 1 -11.98 -3.30 -9.81
N LYS A 2 -12.56 -2.47 -10.70
CA LYS A 2 -13.32 -2.92 -11.90
C LYS A 2 -12.65 -4.04 -12.72
N ARG A 3 -11.32 -4.00 -12.89
CA ARG A 3 -10.54 -4.99 -13.65
C ARG A 3 -10.35 -6.33 -12.92
N ASP A 4 -10.15 -6.30 -11.60
CA ASP A 4 -9.56 -7.42 -10.86
C ASP A 4 -10.46 -8.01 -9.76
N HIS A 5 -11.62 -7.41 -9.47
CA HIS A 5 -12.50 -7.90 -8.39
C HIS A 5 -12.97 -9.35 -8.63
N GLU A 6 -13.12 -9.77 -9.89
CA GLU A 6 -13.54 -11.14 -10.25
C GLU A 6 -12.47 -12.19 -9.92
N LYS A 7 -11.21 -11.78 -9.72
CA LYS A 7 -10.13 -12.69 -9.30
C LYS A 7 -10.23 -13.07 -7.82
N VAL A 8 -11.12 -12.42 -7.06
CA VAL A 8 -11.35 -12.71 -5.64
C VAL A 8 -12.31 -13.87 -5.49
N ILE A 9 -11.78 -15.05 -5.17
CA ILE A 9 -12.54 -16.30 -5.01
C ILE A 9 -12.55 -16.82 -3.58
N ASN A 10 -11.69 -16.27 -2.71
CA ASN A 10 -11.58 -16.63 -1.30
C ASN A 10 -10.91 -15.51 -0.49
N VAL A 11 -10.82 -15.69 0.84
CA VAL A 11 -10.23 -14.70 1.76
C VAL A 11 -8.77 -14.39 1.42
N GLN A 12 -7.97 -15.37 1.00
CA GLN A 12 -6.58 -15.17 0.63
C GLN A 12 -6.45 -14.27 -0.60
N THR A 13 -7.21 -14.55 -1.66
CA THR A 13 -7.25 -13.71 -2.87
C THR A 13 -7.84 -12.32 -2.62
N MET A 14 -8.75 -12.17 -1.64
CA MET A 14 -9.21 -10.86 -1.19
C MET A 14 -8.08 -10.09 -0.51
N ILE A 15 -7.34 -10.71 0.42
CA ILE A 15 -6.16 -10.08 1.04
C ILE A 15 -5.14 -9.70 -0.04
N GLN A 16 -4.85 -10.57 -1.01
CA GLN A 16 -3.94 -10.25 -2.13
C GLN A 16 -4.40 -9.03 -2.93
N LEU A 17 -5.70 -8.94 -3.28
CA LEU A 17 -6.25 -7.77 -3.96
C LEU A 17 -6.13 -6.51 -3.07
N MET A 18 -6.53 -6.60 -1.80
CA MET A 18 -6.47 -5.46 -0.87
C MET A 18 -5.03 -5.01 -0.58
N ARG A 19 -4.04 -5.87 -0.79
CA ARG A 19 -2.61 -5.59 -0.64
C ARG A 19 -1.92 -5.25 -1.96
N SER A 20 -2.65 -5.15 -3.07
CA SER A 20 -2.02 -4.94 -4.37
C SER A 20 -1.45 -3.53 -4.50
N ASN A 21 -0.19 -3.49 -4.92
CA ASN A 21 0.48 -2.29 -5.39
C ASN A 21 1.62 -2.70 -6.32
N ASP A 22 1.45 -2.34 -7.59
CA ASP A 22 2.41 -2.58 -8.67
C ASP A 22 2.59 -1.29 -9.48
N PHE A 23 2.66 -0.15 -8.77
CA PHE A 23 2.50 1.18 -9.37
C PHE A 23 3.49 1.50 -10.51
N GLN A 24 4.65 0.85 -10.52
CA GLN A 24 5.68 1.04 -11.55
C GLN A 24 5.31 0.36 -12.89
N HIS A 25 4.44 -0.66 -12.86
CA HIS A 25 4.10 -1.48 -14.03
C HIS A 25 2.60 -1.45 -14.36
N ASP A 26 1.73 -1.15 -13.41
CA ASP A 26 0.28 -1.08 -13.64
C ASP A 26 -0.07 0.21 -14.39
N PRO A 27 -0.60 0.13 -15.63
CA PRO A 27 -1.00 1.32 -16.38
C PRO A 27 -2.11 2.12 -15.70
N LEU A 28 -2.87 1.52 -14.77
CA LEU A 28 -3.88 2.24 -13.97
C LEU A 28 -3.26 3.11 -12.88
N SER A 29 -1.96 2.96 -12.60
CA SER A 29 -1.22 3.78 -11.65
C SER A 29 -0.51 4.97 -12.29
N HIS A 30 -0.66 5.16 -13.61
CA HIS A 30 -0.05 6.26 -14.33
C HIS A 30 -0.70 7.62 -14.01
N CYS A 31 0.12 8.68 -14.01
CA CYS A 31 -0.35 10.06 -13.95
C CYS A 31 0.44 10.97 -14.89
N ASN A 32 -0.11 12.16 -15.13
CA ASN A 32 0.63 13.27 -15.73
C ASN A 32 1.57 13.88 -14.67
N CYS A 33 2.67 13.18 -14.40
CA CYS A 33 3.61 13.40 -13.31
C CYS A 33 5.00 12.90 -13.74
N SER A 34 6.04 13.21 -12.96
CA SER A 34 7.40 12.71 -13.20
C SER A 34 7.93 12.08 -11.91
N PRO A 35 8.21 10.76 -11.86
CA PRO A 35 8.03 9.76 -12.93
C PRO A 35 6.54 9.55 -13.31
N PRO A 36 6.21 8.93 -14.46
CA PRO A 36 4.85 8.86 -15.01
C PRO A 36 3.92 7.86 -14.29
N TYR A 37 4.19 7.60 -13.02
CA TYR A 37 3.44 6.70 -12.15
C TYR A 37 3.39 7.25 -10.73
N ASN A 38 2.41 6.78 -9.95
CA ASN A 38 2.28 7.18 -8.55
C ASN A 38 1.96 6.01 -7.62
N ALA A 39 2.73 5.86 -6.56
CA ALA A 39 2.56 4.80 -5.57
C ALA A 39 1.26 4.92 -4.73
N TYR A 40 0.56 6.06 -4.81
CA TYR A 40 -0.80 6.24 -4.28
C TYR A 40 -1.87 5.57 -5.13
N PHE A 41 -1.63 5.37 -6.43
CA PHE A 41 -2.64 4.92 -7.38
C PHE A 41 -2.72 3.39 -7.44
N ALA A 42 -2.86 2.79 -6.26
CA ALA A 42 -3.00 1.36 -6.03
C ALA A 42 -3.97 1.12 -4.86
N LEU A 43 -4.40 -0.13 -4.64
CA LEU A 43 -5.31 -0.43 -3.53
C LEU A 43 -4.62 -0.29 -2.18
N ALA A 44 -3.38 -0.77 -2.07
CA ALA A 44 -2.53 -0.55 -0.90
C ALA A 44 -1.44 0.47 -1.21
N SER A 45 -1.76 1.76 -1.09
CA SER A 45 -0.85 2.86 -1.41
C SER A 45 0.47 2.83 -0.62
N ARG A 46 1.53 3.33 -1.26
CA ARG A 46 2.91 3.41 -0.73
C ARG A 46 3.54 4.77 -1.03
N GLY A 47 3.00 5.84 -0.44
CA GLY A 47 3.48 7.21 -0.67
C GLY A 47 4.94 7.44 -0.30
N ASP A 48 5.52 6.58 0.53
CA ASP A 48 6.94 6.52 0.90
C ASP A 48 7.85 6.06 -0.26
N LEU A 49 7.30 5.50 -1.33
CA LEU A 49 8.04 5.07 -2.51
C LEU A 49 7.96 6.06 -3.68
N ASN A 50 7.23 7.16 -3.52
CA ASN A 50 7.27 8.26 -4.47
C ASN A 50 8.63 8.98 -4.34
N LEU A 51 9.16 9.52 -5.44
CA LEU A 51 10.42 10.28 -5.38
C LEU A 51 10.19 11.62 -4.69
N ALA A 52 11.03 11.95 -3.71
CA ALA A 52 10.95 13.22 -2.98
C ALA A 52 11.08 14.46 -3.90
N ASN A 53 11.83 14.32 -5.00
CA ASN A 53 12.02 15.35 -6.02
C ASN A 53 11.13 15.14 -7.26
N GLY A 54 10.12 14.28 -7.18
CA GLY A 54 9.17 14.06 -8.27
C GLY A 54 8.20 15.24 -8.44
N THR A 55 7.61 15.35 -9.63
CA THR A 55 6.57 16.34 -9.94
C THR A 55 5.22 15.65 -9.93
N TYR A 56 4.33 16.09 -9.05
CA TYR A 56 3.00 15.48 -8.85
C TYR A 56 1.89 16.49 -9.13
N PRO A 57 0.67 16.04 -9.51
CA PRO A 57 -0.43 16.95 -9.85
C PRO A 57 -0.86 17.87 -8.69
N PHE A 58 -0.65 17.44 -7.44
CA PHE A 58 -0.82 18.22 -6.23
C PHE A 58 -0.07 17.57 -5.05
N ASP A 59 0.32 18.38 -4.05
CA ASP A 59 1.25 18.00 -2.98
C ASP A 59 0.86 16.72 -2.22
N ALA A 60 -0.44 16.47 -2.04
CA ALA A 60 -0.90 15.29 -1.31
C ALA A 60 -0.55 13.96 -1.98
N LEU A 61 -0.20 13.97 -3.27
CA LEU A 61 0.25 12.82 -4.06
C LEU A 61 1.80 12.68 -4.13
N GLY A 62 2.56 13.54 -3.46
CA GLY A 62 4.02 13.48 -3.43
C GLY A 62 4.61 12.48 -2.42
N HIS A 63 5.93 12.52 -2.22
CA HIS A 63 6.61 11.65 -1.24
C HIS A 63 6.20 11.99 0.20
N ARG A 64 5.57 11.04 0.90
CA ARG A 64 5.07 11.23 2.26
C ARG A 64 5.06 9.92 3.03
N SER A 65 5.23 9.99 4.35
CA SER A 65 5.02 8.86 5.28
C SER A 65 3.54 8.52 5.41
N PHE A 66 2.93 8.06 4.32
CA PHE A 66 1.51 7.77 4.21
C PHE A 66 1.27 6.63 3.22
N GLY A 67 0.38 5.74 3.57
CA GLY A 67 -0.02 4.63 2.72
C GLY A 67 -1.03 3.74 3.43
N ALA A 68 -1.36 2.61 2.81
CA ALA A 68 -2.13 1.57 3.47
C ALA A 68 -1.27 0.85 4.50
N THR A 69 -1.73 0.77 5.75
CA THR A 69 -1.00 0.16 6.87
C THR A 69 -1.53 -1.20 7.30
N ASP A 70 -2.67 -1.64 6.77
CA ASP A 70 -3.25 -2.94 7.10
C ASP A 70 -4.18 -3.45 5.99
N ALA A 71 -4.65 -4.69 6.13
CA ALA A 71 -5.89 -5.15 5.52
C ALA A 71 -6.60 -6.11 6.48
N LYS A 72 -7.93 -6.01 6.57
CA LYS A 72 -8.77 -6.87 7.40
C LYS A 72 -9.88 -7.46 6.55
N VAL A 73 -10.01 -8.78 6.53
CA VAL A 73 -10.99 -9.50 5.72
C VAL A 73 -11.70 -10.54 6.56
N THR A 74 -13.02 -10.54 6.51
CA THR A 74 -13.86 -11.59 7.09
C THR A 74 -14.77 -12.16 6.01
N ASN A 75 -15.43 -13.27 6.31
CA ASN A 75 -16.48 -13.86 5.50
C ASN A 75 -17.61 -14.36 6.41
N TYR A 76 -18.70 -14.82 5.81
CA TYR A 76 -19.88 -15.28 6.57
C TYR A 76 -19.54 -16.28 7.69
N ARG A 77 -18.67 -17.26 7.42
CA ARG A 77 -18.28 -18.28 8.43
C ARG A 77 -17.42 -17.70 9.54
N LEU A 78 -16.43 -16.87 9.19
CA LEU A 78 -15.53 -16.23 10.16
C LEU A 78 -16.29 -15.23 11.05
N SER A 79 -17.25 -14.49 10.49
CA SER A 79 -18.04 -13.53 11.26
C SER A 79 -18.91 -14.19 12.33
N GLN A 80 -19.36 -15.45 12.13
CA GLN A 80 -20.10 -16.17 13.15
C GLN A 80 -19.26 -16.46 14.40
N ASN A 81 -17.93 -16.53 14.25
CA ASN A 81 -16.98 -16.76 15.33
C ASN A 81 -16.22 -15.48 15.71
N LEU A 82 -16.72 -14.29 15.36
CA LEU A 82 -16.07 -12.99 15.61
C LEU A 82 -14.61 -12.95 15.14
N SER A 83 -14.32 -13.63 14.02
CA SER A 83 -12.97 -13.82 13.50
C SER A 83 -12.75 -13.09 12.17
N LEU A 84 -11.50 -12.76 11.88
CA LEU A 84 -11.06 -12.16 10.63
C LEU A 84 -9.60 -12.52 10.34
N TRP A 85 -9.21 -12.39 9.07
CA TRP A 85 -7.81 -12.35 8.66
C TRP A 85 -7.33 -10.91 8.68
N ALA A 86 -6.20 -10.67 9.35
CA ALA A 86 -5.55 -9.37 9.39
C ALA A 86 -4.10 -9.48 8.94
N VAL A 87 -3.64 -8.45 8.23
CA VAL A 87 -2.23 -8.18 7.99
C VAL A 87 -1.95 -6.74 8.40
N SER A 88 -0.84 -6.52 9.09
CA SER A 88 -0.38 -5.21 9.55
C SER A 88 0.93 -4.84 8.84
N GLY A 89 1.15 -3.55 8.63
CA GLY A 89 2.30 -2.97 7.95
C GLY A 89 2.03 -2.58 6.48
N PRO A 90 2.83 -1.69 5.88
CA PRO A 90 2.75 -1.35 4.46
C PRO A 90 2.90 -2.56 3.53
N THR A 91 2.30 -2.50 2.34
CA THR A 91 2.36 -3.64 1.41
C THR A 91 3.73 -3.81 0.78
N THR A 92 4.18 -5.06 0.64
CA THR A 92 5.29 -5.46 -0.24
C THR A 92 4.82 -5.72 -1.67
N GLY A 93 3.54 -5.49 -1.98
CA GLY A 93 2.99 -5.54 -3.33
C GLY A 93 3.32 -6.84 -4.08
N THR A 94 3.61 -6.71 -5.38
CA THR A 94 4.14 -7.80 -6.21
C THR A 94 5.64 -7.99 -6.01
N GLN A 95 6.42 -6.91 -5.83
CA GLN A 95 7.88 -6.92 -5.55
C GLN A 95 8.39 -5.61 -4.89
N LEU A 96 7.55 -4.93 -4.11
CA LEU A 96 7.95 -3.69 -3.41
C LEU A 96 8.84 -4.01 -2.20
N PRO A 97 9.84 -3.16 -1.90
CA PRO A 97 10.62 -3.33 -0.69
C PRO A 97 9.70 -3.18 0.54
N PRO A 98 9.89 -4.00 1.58
CA PRO A 98 9.26 -3.74 2.87
C PRO A 98 9.58 -2.31 3.34
N PHE A 99 8.61 -1.67 3.98
CA PHE A 99 8.88 -0.39 4.62
C PHE A 99 9.73 -0.64 5.87
N GLN A 100 10.78 0.15 6.04
CA GLN A 100 11.63 0.07 7.22
C GLN A 100 11.91 1.48 7.75
N TRP A 101 11.60 1.73 9.01
CA TRP A 101 11.77 3.05 9.61
C TRP A 101 13.22 3.51 9.54
N SER A 102 14.17 2.68 9.99
CA SER A 102 15.58 3.02 10.14
C SER A 102 16.26 3.45 8.84
N THR A 103 15.80 2.94 7.69
CA THR A 103 16.33 3.25 6.36
C THR A 103 15.51 4.30 5.62
N SER A 104 14.31 4.63 6.10
CA SER A 104 13.49 5.72 5.55
C SER A 104 14.06 7.10 5.91
N ASP A 105 13.81 8.09 5.06
CA ASP A 105 14.10 9.49 5.34
C ASP A 105 13.21 10.10 6.43
N PHE A 106 12.10 9.43 6.75
CA PHE A 106 11.19 9.81 7.84
C PHE A 106 11.72 9.50 9.24
N ASN A 107 12.72 8.62 9.38
CA ASN A 107 13.28 8.18 10.67
C ASN A 107 13.66 9.35 11.58
N ARG A 108 14.24 10.41 10.98
CA ARG A 108 14.79 11.55 11.72
C ARG A 108 13.75 12.59 12.10
N SER A 109 12.60 12.61 11.41
CA SER A 109 11.59 13.66 11.54
C SER A 109 10.31 13.17 12.22
N LEU A 110 10.03 11.87 12.21
CA LEU A 110 8.81 11.30 12.77
C LEU A 110 9.11 10.33 13.92
N SER A 111 8.52 10.58 15.08
CA SER A 111 8.55 9.63 16.20
C SER A 111 7.67 8.42 15.88
N HIS A 112 8.24 7.22 16.02
CA HIS A 112 7.59 5.93 15.80
C HIS A 112 7.85 4.96 16.97
N ARG A 113 7.88 5.50 18.20
CA ARG A 113 8.11 4.72 19.42
C ARG A 113 7.08 3.59 19.56
N GLY A 114 7.57 2.37 19.76
CA GLY A 114 6.74 1.17 19.90
C GLY A 114 6.35 0.51 18.58
N HIS A 115 6.72 1.08 17.43
CA HIS A 115 6.57 0.39 16.15
C HIS A 115 7.78 -0.54 15.91
N PRO A 116 7.57 -1.70 15.26
CA PRO A 116 8.66 -2.45 14.66
C PRO A 116 9.44 -1.59 13.67
N ASP A 117 10.75 -1.82 13.56
CA ASP A 117 11.57 -1.15 12.54
C ASP A 117 11.17 -1.60 11.12
N LEU A 118 10.97 -2.91 10.94
CA LEU A 118 10.61 -3.62 9.70
C LEU A 118 9.33 -4.43 9.91
#